data_AF-A0A4C1ZSG0-F1
#
_entry.id   AF-A0A4C1ZSG0-F1
#
_cell.length_a   1.000
_cell.length_b   1.000
_cell.length_c   1.000
_cell.angle_alpha   90.00
_cell.angle_beta   90.00
_cell.angle_gamma   90.00
#
_symmetry.space_group_name_H-M   'P 1'
#
loop_
_entity.id
_entity.type
_entity.pdbx_description
1 polymer ?
#
loop_
_entity_poly.entity_id
_entity_poly.type
_entity_poly.pdbx_seq_one_letter_code
_entity_poly.pdbx_strand_id
1 'polypeptide(L)'
;MDVGKCKRNATNIDVRFNKDSARVGDDFRDCVVETGILAKKFSKAKATSIISTRRNIETEEERETRLQQDRDKNLHRELPRQPKNVRKDLMPIVTERLNHEKKIDLNLAAFNYNKDDNYRNHKDVVIGAMNKVCSHCGALKFAKESHGMCCSNGKVVLSPLMKPPEPLLNYIS
;
A
#
# COMPACT_ATOMS: atom_id res chain seq x y z
N MET A 1 -18.17 16.45 -31.65
CA MET A 1 -16.82 16.30 -31.07
C MET A 1 -16.73 14.89 -30.53
N ASP A 2 -16.15 13.98 -31.32
CA ASP A 2 -16.05 12.56 -30.98
C ASP A 2 -14.91 12.35 -29.98
N VAL A 3 -15.26 11.89 -28.78
CA VAL A 3 -14.29 11.49 -27.75
C VAL A 3 -13.77 10.11 -28.15
N GLY A 4 -12.46 10.02 -28.43
CA GLY A 4 -11.80 8.81 -28.92
C GLY A 4 -12.02 7.61 -28.00
N LYS A 5 -12.92 6.70 -28.39
CA LYS A 5 -13.12 5.41 -27.72
C LYS A 5 -11.99 4.46 -28.12
N CYS A 6 -11.31 3.89 -27.12
CA CYS A 6 -10.38 2.79 -27.31
C CYS A 6 -11.16 1.54 -27.75
N LYS A 7 -11.20 1.28 -29.07
CA LYS A 7 -11.86 0.08 -29.62
C LYS A 7 -10.92 -1.12 -29.45
N ARG A 8 -11.32 -2.06 -28.60
CA ARG A 8 -10.67 -3.35 -28.39
C ARG A 8 -11.08 -4.30 -29.52
N ASN A 9 -10.12 -4.86 -30.27
CA ASN A 9 -10.35 -6.03 -31.12
C ASN A 9 -9.34 -7.13 -30.78
N ALA A 10 -9.82 -8.38 -30.84
CA ALA A 10 -9.22 -9.55 -30.21
C ALA A 10 -7.88 -10.04 -30.81
N THR A 11 -7.36 -9.39 -31.86
CA THR A 11 -6.20 -9.91 -32.61
C THR A 11 -5.11 -8.88 -32.93
N ASN A 12 -5.32 -7.58 -32.68
CA ASN A 12 -4.26 -6.57 -32.75
C ASN A 12 -4.69 -5.25 -32.10
N ILE A 13 -3.78 -4.58 -31.40
CA ILE A 13 -4.00 -3.23 -30.81
C ILE A 13 -3.34 -2.22 -31.74
N ASP A 14 -4.14 -1.53 -32.54
CA ASP A 14 -3.66 -0.45 -33.42
C ASP A 14 -3.79 0.89 -32.66
N VAL A 15 -2.69 1.39 -32.09
CA VAL A 15 -2.69 2.63 -31.30
C VAL A 15 -2.41 3.83 -32.19
N ARG A 16 -3.46 4.43 -32.76
CA ARG A 16 -3.33 5.76 -33.41
C ARG A 16 -3.37 6.85 -32.34
N PHE A 17 -2.22 7.48 -32.10
CA PHE A 17 -2.09 8.63 -31.23
C PHE A 17 -2.46 9.92 -31.97
N ASN A 18 -3.38 10.71 -31.42
CA ASN A 18 -3.50 12.11 -31.77
C ASN A 18 -2.57 12.91 -30.86
N LYS A 19 -1.63 13.67 -31.43
CA LYS A 19 -0.49 14.28 -30.70
C LYS A 19 -0.88 15.47 -29.80
N ASP A 20 -2.13 15.91 -29.80
CA ASP A 20 -2.51 17.22 -29.25
C ASP A 20 -3.20 17.18 -27.88
N SER A 21 -3.31 16.04 -27.20
CA SER A 21 -3.90 15.97 -25.85
C SER A 21 -2.84 15.79 -24.76
N ALA A 22 -2.35 16.92 -24.23
CA ALA A 22 -1.53 16.96 -23.03
C ALA A 22 -2.39 16.75 -21.76
N ARG A 23 -2.84 15.52 -21.50
CA ARG A 23 -3.32 15.06 -20.18
C ARG A 23 -3.02 13.56 -20.04
N VAL A 24 -1.78 13.25 -19.65
CA VAL A 24 -1.34 11.89 -19.31
C VAL A 24 -1.74 11.62 -17.87
N GLY A 25 -3.02 11.36 -17.63
CA GLY A 25 -3.57 10.97 -16.33
C GLY A 25 -3.92 9.49 -16.34
N ASP A 26 -3.46 8.76 -15.31
CA ASP A 26 -3.84 7.42 -14.78
C ASP A 26 -4.29 6.29 -15.73
N ASP A 27 -5.15 6.54 -16.71
CA ASP A 27 -5.60 5.61 -17.76
C ASP A 27 -4.44 4.96 -18.53
N PHE A 28 -3.32 5.68 -18.71
CA PHE A 28 -2.12 5.14 -19.37
C PHE A 28 -1.39 4.12 -18.49
N ARG A 29 -1.30 4.34 -17.18
CA ARG A 29 -0.60 3.43 -16.26
C ARG A 29 -1.36 2.12 -16.11
N ASP A 30 -2.68 2.19 -15.99
CA ASP A 30 -3.52 0.99 -15.86
C ASP A 30 -3.50 0.14 -17.13
N CYS A 31 -3.55 0.77 -18.32
CA CYS A 31 -3.40 0.08 -19.60
C CYS A 31 -2.03 -0.62 -19.73
N VAL A 32 -0.94 0.01 -19.29
CA VAL A 32 0.41 -0.59 -19.31
C VAL A 32 0.53 -1.78 -18.33
N VAL A 33 -0.07 -1.68 -17.15
CA VAL A 33 -0.07 -2.79 -16.17
C VAL A 33 -0.91 -3.96 -16.66
N GLU A 34 -2.12 -3.71 -17.17
CA GLU A 34 -3.00 -4.74 -17.71
C GLU A 34 -2.38 -5.45 -18.92
N THR A 35 -1.80 -4.71 -19.86
CA THR A 35 -1.08 -5.28 -21.01
C THR A 35 0.13 -6.11 -20.57
N GLY A 36 0.87 -5.67 -19.55
CA GLY A 36 1.98 -6.43 -18.96
C GLY A 36 1.55 -7.73 -18.28
N ILE A 37 0.43 -7.74 -17.56
CA ILE A 37 -0.14 -8.95 -16.94
C ILE A 37 -0.64 -9.92 -18.01
N LEU A 38 -1.34 -9.42 -19.03
CA LEU A 38 -1.81 -10.22 -20.16
C LEU A 38 -0.63 -10.84 -20.92
N ALA A 39 0.42 -10.07 -21.23
CA ALA A 39 1.62 -10.58 -21.90
C ALA A 39 2.29 -11.72 -21.12
N LYS A 40 2.38 -11.61 -19.79
CA LYS A 40 2.90 -12.69 -18.92
C LYS A 40 1.99 -13.93 -18.93
N LYS A 41 0.66 -13.75 -18.89
CA LYS A 41 -0.31 -14.85 -18.97
C LYS A 41 -0.23 -15.57 -20.32
N PHE A 42 -0.19 -14.84 -21.43
CA PHE A 42 -0.01 -15.40 -22.78
C PHE A 42 1.34 -16.10 -22.94
N SER A 43 2.43 -15.52 -22.43
CA SER A 43 3.75 -16.15 -22.44
C SER A 43 3.76 -17.47 -21.67
N LYS A 44 3.16 -17.50 -20.47
CA LYS A 44 3.04 -18.73 -19.66
C LYS A 44 2.19 -19.79 -20.36
N ALA A 45 1.03 -19.41 -20.91
CA ALA A 45 0.15 -20.31 -21.65
C ALA A 45 0.83 -20.89 -22.91
N LYS A 46 1.58 -20.06 -23.64
CA LYS A 46 2.37 -20.46 -24.80
C LYS A 46 3.51 -21.41 -24.40
N ALA A 47 4.23 -21.11 -23.32
CA ALA A 47 5.28 -21.99 -22.81
C ALA A 47 4.74 -23.35 -22.34
N THR A 48 3.60 -23.38 -21.64
CA THR A 48 2.96 -24.63 -21.21
C THR A 48 2.47 -25.46 -22.40
N SER A 49 1.93 -24.81 -23.43
CA SER A 49 1.48 -25.46 -24.67
C SER A 49 2.64 -26.04 -25.49
N ILE A 50 3.79 -25.35 -25.54
CA ILE A 50 5.01 -25.83 -26.21
C ILE A 50 5.62 -27.01 -25.43
N ILE A 51 5.63 -26.94 -24.10
CA ILE A 51 6.16 -28.03 -23.26
C ILE A 51 5.27 -29.28 -23.36
N SER A 52 3.94 -29.14 -23.38
CA SER A 52 3.04 -30.28 -23.51
C SER A 52 3.14 -30.95 -24.89
N THR A 53 3.28 -30.17 -25.96
CA THR A 53 3.46 -30.72 -27.32
C THR A 53 4.80 -31.45 -27.47
N ARG A 54 5.89 -30.93 -26.89
CA ARG A 54 7.18 -31.65 -26.85
C ARG A 54 7.07 -32.98 -26.12
N ARG A 55 6.42 -33.02 -24.96
CA ARG A 55 6.21 -34.25 -24.17
C ARG A 55 5.39 -35.34 -24.87
N ASN A 56 4.56 -34.96 -25.84
CA ASN A 56 3.73 -35.90 -26.60
C ASN A 56 4.48 -36.57 -27.76
N ILE A 57 5.63 -36.01 -28.17
CA ILE A 57 6.44 -36.51 -29.29
C ILE A 57 7.75 -37.13 -28.78
N GLU A 58 8.04 -37.02 -27.48
CA GLU A 58 9.18 -37.67 -26.81
C GLU A 58 9.22 -39.18 -27.10
N THR A 59 10.40 -39.68 -27.46
CA THR A 59 10.68 -41.13 -27.50
C THR A 59 10.78 -41.68 -26.08
N GLU A 60 10.76 -43.01 -25.93
CA GLU A 60 10.79 -43.63 -24.59
C GLU A 60 12.11 -43.33 -23.84
N GLU A 61 13.24 -43.33 -24.55
CA GLU A 61 14.55 -42.97 -23.96
C GLU A 61 14.60 -41.51 -23.49
N GLU A 62 14.01 -40.59 -24.26
CA GLU A 62 13.91 -39.16 -23.89
C GLU A 62 12.98 -38.96 -22.69
N ARG A 63 11.91 -39.76 -22.59
CA ARG A 63 11.00 -39.75 -21.45
C ARG A 63 11.69 -40.24 -20.18
N GLU A 64 12.43 -41.35 -20.26
CA GLU A 64 13.15 -41.92 -19.12
C GLU A 64 14.25 -40.99 -18.60
N THR A 65 15.05 -40.41 -19.50
CA THR A 65 16.10 -39.45 -19.14
C THR A 65 15.52 -38.20 -18.46
N ARG A 66 14.40 -37.66 -18.95
CA ARG A 66 13.71 -36.53 -18.29
C ARG A 66 13.20 -36.91 -16.90
N LEU A 67 12.56 -38.08 -16.76
CA LEU A 67 12.07 -38.55 -15.46
C LEU A 67 13.20 -38.78 -14.47
N GLN A 68 14.33 -39.30 -14.92
CA GLN A 68 15.52 -39.48 -14.09
C GLN A 68 16.10 -38.13 -13.63
N GLN A 69 16.20 -37.15 -14.52
CA GLN A 69 16.63 -35.79 -14.16
C GLN A 69 15.68 -35.10 -13.16
N ASP A 70 14.37 -35.32 -13.27
CA ASP A 70 13.40 -34.77 -12.31
C ASP A 70 13.52 -35.43 -10.93
N ARG A 71 13.82 -36.74 -10.88
CA ARG A 71 14.13 -37.47 -9.63
C ARG A 71 15.40 -36.92 -8.99
N ASP A 72 16.47 -36.73 -9.75
CA ASP A 72 17.76 -36.22 -9.24
C ASP A 72 17.63 -34.78 -8.70
N LYS A 73 16.84 -33.93 -9.37
CA LYS A 73 16.55 -32.56 -8.90
C LYS A 73 15.75 -32.55 -7.60
N ASN A 74 14.79 -33.46 -7.44
CA ASN A 74 14.03 -33.57 -6.20
C ASN A 74 14.89 -34.13 -5.06
N LEU A 75 15.77 -35.10 -5.33
CA LEU A 75 16.74 -35.60 -4.37
C LEU A 75 17.66 -34.48 -3.86
N HIS A 76 18.12 -33.60 -4.76
CA HIS A 76 18.91 -32.42 -4.41
C HIS A 76 18.14 -31.34 -3.64
N ARG A 77 16.80 -31.31 -3.74
CA ARG A 77 15.95 -30.41 -2.93
C ARG A 77 15.70 -30.94 -1.52
N GLU A 78 15.67 -32.26 -1.34
CA GLU A 78 15.44 -32.90 -0.04
C GLU A 78 16.70 -33.07 0.81
N LEU A 79 17.89 -33.03 0.20
CA LEU A 79 19.13 -32.92 0.97
C LEU A 79 19.09 -31.63 1.82
N PRO A 80 19.35 -31.70 3.14
CA PRO A 80 19.47 -30.52 3.96
C PRO A 80 20.47 -29.59 3.29
N ARG A 81 20.06 -28.35 3.00
CA ARG A 81 21.00 -27.29 2.64
C ARG A 81 21.99 -27.19 3.80
N GLN A 82 23.15 -27.83 3.65
CA GLN A 82 24.28 -27.64 4.54
C GLN A 82 24.49 -26.12 4.62
N PRO A 83 24.34 -25.49 5.80
CA PRO A 83 24.60 -24.08 5.92
C PRO A 83 26.09 -23.91 5.64
N LYS A 84 26.42 -23.38 4.45
CA LYS A 84 27.73 -22.81 4.22
C LYS A 84 27.92 -21.82 5.36
N ASN A 85 28.99 -21.99 6.14
CA ASN A 85 29.37 -21.12 7.25
C ASN A 85 29.52 -19.68 6.75
N VAL A 86 28.41 -18.95 6.65
CA VAL A 86 28.39 -17.51 6.42
C VAL A 86 28.55 -16.90 7.81
N ARG A 87 29.80 -16.52 8.08
CA ARG A 87 30.29 -15.62 9.12
C ARG A 87 29.17 -14.94 9.90
N LYS A 88 29.05 -15.29 11.18
CA LYS A 88 28.08 -14.72 12.14
C LYS A 88 28.44 -13.29 12.59
N ASP A 89 29.38 -12.62 11.92
CA ASP A 89 30.01 -11.39 12.44
C ASP A 89 29.60 -10.10 11.70
N LEU A 90 28.44 -10.07 11.03
CA LEU A 90 27.93 -8.85 10.36
C LEU A 90 26.59 -8.32 10.89
N MET A 91 26.22 -8.65 12.12
CA MET A 91 25.06 -8.04 12.79
C MET A 91 25.57 -7.10 13.89
N PRO A 92 25.81 -5.83 13.52
CA PRO A 92 24.88 -4.78 13.95
C PRO A 92 24.53 -3.74 12.87
N ILE A 93 24.87 -3.96 11.60
CA ILE A 93 24.61 -2.97 10.52
C ILE A 93 23.27 -3.23 9.79
N VAL A 94 22.78 -4.48 9.79
CA VAL A 94 21.53 -4.84 9.09
C VAL A 94 20.29 -4.49 9.91
N THR A 95 20.42 -4.37 11.24
CA THR A 95 19.32 -3.94 12.12
C THR A 95 18.92 -2.47 11.89
N GLU A 96 19.82 -1.63 11.38
CA GLU A 96 19.47 -0.25 11.03
C GLU A 96 18.69 -0.13 9.72
N ARG A 97 18.83 -1.09 8.78
CA ARG A 97 18.14 -1.04 7.48
C ARG A 97 16.70 -1.59 7.51
N LEU A 98 16.30 -2.24 8.60
CA LEU A 98 14.90 -2.62 8.85
C LEU A 98 14.09 -1.52 9.54
N ASN A 99 14.73 -0.43 9.97
CA ASN A 99 14.09 0.85 10.28
C ASN A 99 13.74 1.61 8.99
N HIS A 100 13.36 0.90 7.92
CA HIS A 100 12.42 1.49 6.99
C HIS A 100 11.18 1.74 7.83
N GLU A 101 10.99 3.01 8.25
CA GLU A 101 9.86 3.48 9.07
C GLU A 101 8.64 2.67 8.66
N LYS A 102 8.23 1.71 9.50
CA LYS A 102 6.99 0.98 9.24
C LYS A 102 5.91 2.04 9.28
N LYS A 103 5.48 2.46 8.10
CA LYS A 103 4.44 3.47 7.97
C LYS A 103 3.19 2.84 8.56
N ILE A 104 2.77 3.36 9.70
CA ILE A 104 1.61 2.85 10.44
C ILE A 104 0.41 2.91 9.50
N ASP A 105 -0.30 1.79 9.33
CA ASP A 105 -1.58 1.82 8.64
C ASP A 105 -2.62 2.47 9.56
N LEU A 106 -3.17 3.61 9.15
CA LEU A 106 -4.15 4.33 9.94
C LEU A 106 -5.58 3.79 9.79
N ASN A 107 -5.81 2.80 8.92
CA ASN A 107 -7.14 2.21 8.76
C ASN A 107 -7.63 1.62 10.09
N LEU A 108 -8.68 2.25 10.64
CA LEU A 108 -9.27 1.90 11.94
C LEU A 108 -8.29 1.94 13.12
N ALA A 109 -7.14 2.62 12.98
CA ALA A 109 -6.13 2.71 14.04
C ALA A 109 -6.65 3.40 15.33
N ALA A 110 -7.70 4.22 15.21
CA ALA A 110 -8.40 4.79 16.36
C ALA A 110 -9.11 3.73 17.21
N PHE A 111 -9.58 2.64 16.61
CA PHE A 111 -10.23 1.53 17.29
C PHE A 111 -9.23 0.44 17.74
N ASN A 112 -8.09 0.34 17.04
CA ASN A 112 -7.04 -0.63 17.29
C ASN A 112 -5.73 0.06 17.69
N TYR A 113 -5.76 0.83 18.78
CA TYR A 113 -4.60 1.56 19.25
C TYR A 113 -3.47 0.63 19.70
N ASN A 114 -2.24 0.89 19.24
CA ASN A 114 -1.03 0.19 19.66
C ASN A 114 0.00 1.19 20.19
N LYS A 115 0.37 1.07 21.48
CA LYS A 115 1.30 2.00 22.13
C LYS A 115 2.72 2.03 21.52
N ASP A 116 3.12 0.96 20.83
CA ASP A 116 4.47 0.84 20.27
C ASP A 116 4.60 1.57 18.92
N ASP A 117 3.48 2.01 18.34
CA ASP A 117 3.44 2.76 17.10
C ASP A 117 3.73 4.26 17.31
N ASN A 118 4.60 4.82 16.47
CA ASN A 118 4.93 6.24 16.51
C ASN A 118 3.90 7.12 15.75
N TYR A 119 2.72 7.33 16.35
CA TYR A 119 1.67 8.18 15.77
C TYR A 119 2.06 9.66 15.67
N ARG A 120 2.93 10.14 16.57
CA ARG A 120 3.29 11.57 16.66
C ARG A 120 3.98 12.09 15.40
N ASN A 121 4.79 11.26 14.76
CA ASN A 121 5.53 11.62 13.55
C ASN A 121 4.77 11.27 12.26
N HIS A 122 3.55 10.73 12.37
CA HIS A 122 2.78 10.34 11.20
C HIS A 122 2.21 11.58 10.47
N LYS A 123 2.48 11.70 9.17
CA LYS A 123 2.13 12.87 8.34
C LYS A 123 0.64 13.23 8.39
N ASP A 124 -0.23 12.22 8.50
CA ASP A 124 -1.67 12.41 8.50
C ASP A 124 -2.26 12.64 9.91
N VAL A 125 -1.49 12.40 10.98
CA VAL A 125 -1.92 12.59 12.38
C VAL A 125 -1.47 13.97 12.89
N VAL A 126 -1.65 15.00 12.05
CA VAL A 126 -1.34 16.39 12.40
C VAL A 126 -2.63 17.11 12.75
N ILE A 127 -2.93 17.18 14.06
CA ILE A 127 -4.10 17.88 14.62
C ILE A 127 -3.91 19.41 14.54
N GLY A 128 -2.67 19.88 14.78
CA GLY A 128 -2.32 21.30 14.78
C GLY A 128 -2.64 22.02 16.10
N ALA A 129 -2.46 23.35 16.11
CA ALA A 129 -2.77 24.19 17.27
C ALA A 129 -4.27 24.54 17.33
N MET A 130 -4.79 24.68 18.55
CA MET A 130 -6.16 25.11 18.82
C MET A 130 -6.24 26.65 18.82
N ASN A 131 -6.12 27.26 17.65
CA ASN A 131 -6.00 28.71 17.48
C ASN A 131 -7.15 29.36 16.69
N LYS A 132 -8.17 28.59 16.33
CA LYS A 132 -9.35 29.10 15.65
C LYS A 132 -10.45 29.34 16.66
N VAL A 133 -11.13 30.47 16.56
CA VAL A 133 -12.28 30.77 17.43
C VAL A 133 -13.55 30.36 16.70
N CYS A 134 -14.46 29.68 17.38
CA CYS A 134 -15.80 29.40 16.89
C CYS A 134 -16.64 30.69 16.89
N SER A 135 -17.27 31.01 15.76
CA SER A 135 -18.13 32.18 15.61
C SER A 135 -19.40 32.13 16.47
N HIS A 136 -19.86 30.93 16.86
CA HIS A 136 -21.10 30.77 17.61
C HIS A 136 -20.90 30.82 19.12
N CYS A 137 -19.95 30.03 19.64
CA CYS A 137 -19.73 29.89 21.08
C CYS A 137 -18.46 30.56 21.59
N GLY A 138 -17.62 31.12 20.71
CA GLY A 138 -16.34 31.72 21.10
C GLY A 138 -15.27 30.72 21.57
N ALA A 139 -15.55 29.40 21.55
CA ALA A 139 -14.58 28.39 21.94
C ALA A 139 -13.40 28.31 20.96
N LEU A 140 -12.21 28.00 21.48
CA LEU A 140 -11.07 27.65 20.66
C LEU A 140 -11.27 26.26 20.05
N LYS A 141 -10.96 26.12 18.76
CA LYS A 141 -11.14 24.90 17.95
C LYS A 141 -9.91 24.63 17.10
N PHE A 142 -9.78 23.38 16.64
CA PHE A 142 -8.73 23.01 15.70
C PHE A 142 -9.09 23.46 14.28
N ALA A 143 -8.08 23.72 13.46
CA ALA A 143 -8.29 24.18 12.08
C ALA A 143 -9.02 23.14 11.20
N LYS A 144 -8.80 21.84 11.46
CA LYS A 144 -9.42 20.73 10.72
C LYS A 144 -10.59 20.07 11.47
N GLU A 145 -11.07 20.69 12.55
CA GLU A 145 -12.23 20.19 13.28
C GLU A 145 -13.50 20.32 12.43
N SER A 146 -14.37 19.31 12.49
CA SER A 146 -15.66 19.37 11.80
C SER A 146 -16.56 20.45 12.39
N HIS A 147 -17.35 21.08 11.52
CA HIS A 147 -18.28 22.12 11.92
C HIS A 147 -19.27 21.59 12.96
N GLY A 148 -19.44 22.33 14.04
CA GLY A 148 -20.40 21.99 15.09
C GLY A 148 -19.92 20.97 16.12
N MET A 149 -18.67 20.49 16.08
CA MET A 149 -18.13 19.65 17.17
C MET A 149 -18.12 20.40 18.52
N CYS A 150 -17.82 21.70 18.52
CA CYS A 150 -17.79 22.49 19.74
C CYS A 150 -19.16 22.97 20.27
N CYS A 151 -20.18 23.16 19.41
CA CYS A 151 -21.46 23.75 19.84
C CYS A 151 -22.68 23.35 19.00
N SER A 152 -22.55 22.31 18.18
CA SER A 152 -23.58 21.87 17.22
C SER A 152 -24.11 23.02 16.35
N ASN A 153 -23.20 23.88 15.85
CA ASN A 153 -23.48 25.09 15.08
C ASN A 153 -24.31 26.13 15.86
N GLY A 154 -23.96 26.37 17.12
CA GLY A 154 -24.59 27.37 17.96
C GLY A 154 -25.87 26.92 18.67
N LYS A 155 -26.22 25.64 18.57
CA LYS A 155 -27.35 25.05 19.32
C LYS A 155 -27.03 24.84 20.80
N VAL A 156 -25.76 24.65 21.12
CA VAL A 156 -25.29 24.53 22.51
C VAL A 156 -24.72 25.88 22.94
N VAL A 157 -25.42 26.53 23.87
CA VAL A 157 -24.95 27.74 24.54
C VAL A 157 -24.36 27.31 25.89
N LEU A 158 -23.03 27.30 25.98
CA LEU A 158 -22.35 27.03 27.25
C LEU A 158 -22.40 28.29 28.11
N SER A 159 -22.85 28.15 29.35
CA SER A 159 -22.75 29.23 30.33
C SER A 159 -21.28 29.47 30.68
N PRO A 160 -20.86 30.72 30.95
CA PRO A 160 -19.51 30.98 31.42
C PRO A 160 -19.21 30.16 32.68
N LEU A 161 -18.04 29.50 32.71
CA LEU A 161 -17.61 28.79 33.90
C LEU A 161 -17.39 29.80 35.04
N MET A 162 -18.03 29.56 36.17
CA MET A 162 -17.78 30.34 37.38
C MET A 162 -16.32 30.15 37.81
N LYS A 163 -15.71 31.22 38.30
CA LYS A 163 -14.38 31.11 38.92
C LYS A 163 -14.48 30.15 40.12
N PRO A 164 -13.51 29.24 40.29
CA PRO A 164 -13.48 28.39 41.46
C PRO A 164 -13.42 29.25 42.74
N PRO A 165 -14.03 28.79 43.85
CA PRO A 165 -13.92 29.48 45.13
C PRO A 165 -12.49 29.43 45.67
N GLU A 166 -12.11 30.40 46.51
CA GLU A 166 -10.87 30.28 47.30
C GLU A 166 -10.95 29.08 48.26
N PRO A 167 -9.85 28.33 48.49
CA PRO A 167 -8.46 28.57 48.07
C PRO A 167 -8.07 27.95 46.71
N LEU A 168 -9.02 27.37 45.97
CA LEU A 168 -8.73 26.59 44.75
C LEU A 168 -8.16 27.44 43.61
N LEU A 169 -8.45 28.74 43.62
CA LEU A 169 -7.87 29.72 42.69
C LEU A 169 -6.33 29.67 42.64
N ASN A 170 -5.68 29.46 43.78
CA ASN A 170 -4.21 29.47 43.88
C ASN A 170 -3.55 28.24 43.22
N TYR A 171 -4.32 27.20 42.91
CA TYR A 171 -3.81 26.00 42.24
C TYR A 171 -3.92 26.05 40.71
N ILE A 172 -4.58 27.09 40.17
CA ILE A 172 -4.90 27.21 38.73
C ILE A 172 -4.07 28.32 38.05
N SER A 173 -3.32 29.11 38.84
CA SER A 173 -2.44 30.20 38.38
C SER A 173 -1.03 29.75 38.04
#